data_AF-A0A0A8Y5P6-F1
#
_entry.id   AF-A0A0A8Y5P6-F1
#
_cell.length_a   1.000
_cell.length_b   1.000
_cell.length_c   1.000
_cell.angle_alpha   90.00
_cell.angle_beta   90.00
_cell.angle_gamma   90.00
#
_symmetry.space_group_name_H-M   'P 1'
#
loop_
_entity.id
_entity.type
_entity.pdbx_description
1 polymer ?
#
loop_
_entity_poly.entity_id
_entity_poly.type
_entity_poly.pdbx_seq_one_letter_code
_entity_poly.pdbx_strand_id
1 'polypeptide(L)'
;MVRVLSCLVDDVISANSVTSKALNGDFTHEAIRKVMTLAKESGAAEGTDEYFVATKLFVKAENREMFLTFETNEGRLGSRGTMK
;
A
#
# COMPACT_ATOMS: atom_id res chain seq x y z
N MET A 1 9.58 -32.81 -27.86
CA MET A 1 9.84 -32.75 -26.40
C MET A 1 10.31 -31.37 -25.91
N VAL A 2 10.16 -30.28 -26.69
CA VAL A 2 10.59 -28.92 -26.28
C VAL A 2 9.50 -28.10 -25.58
N ARG A 3 8.23 -28.42 -25.82
CA ARG A 3 7.07 -27.69 -25.26
C ARG A 3 6.88 -27.89 -23.76
N VAL A 4 7.29 -29.04 -23.23
CA VAL A 4 7.19 -29.37 -21.80
C VAL A 4 8.22 -28.55 -21.00
N LEU A 5 9.40 -28.33 -21.57
CA LEU A 5 10.44 -27.51 -20.93
C LEU A 5 10.04 -26.04 -20.87
N SER A 6 9.39 -25.50 -21.92
CA SER A 6 8.88 -24.13 -21.92
C SER A 6 7.86 -23.92 -20.80
N CYS A 7 6.88 -24.83 -20.65
CA CYS A 7 5.86 -24.72 -19.60
C CYS A 7 6.48 -24.74 -18.19
N LEU A 8 7.46 -25.60 -17.94
CA LEU A 8 8.15 -25.67 -16.66
C LEU A 8 8.97 -24.40 -16.35
N VAL A 9 9.54 -23.76 -17.37
CA VAL A 9 10.25 -22.49 -17.21
C VAL A 9 9.27 -21.36 -16.90
N ASP A 10 8.10 -21.32 -17.55
CA ASP A 10 7.03 -20.36 -17.26
C ASP A 10 6.48 -20.50 -15.82
N ASP A 11 6.26 -21.74 -15.34
CA ASP A 11 5.82 -22.01 -13.97
C ASP A 11 6.85 -21.57 -12.91
N VAL A 12 8.14 -21.82 -13.14
CA VAL A 12 9.23 -21.38 -12.24
C VAL A 12 9.34 -19.84 -12.22
N ILE A 13 9.20 -19.17 -13.37
CA ILE A 13 9.22 -17.70 -13.45
C ILE A 13 7.99 -17.11 -12.73
N SER A 14 6.81 -17.70 -12.90
CA SER A 14 5.56 -17.24 -12.25
C SER A 14 5.62 -17.40 -10.73
N ALA A 15 6.04 -18.56 -10.23
CA ALA A 15 6.20 -18.81 -8.80
C ALA A 15 7.32 -17.97 -8.17
N ASN A 16 8.42 -17.76 -8.91
CA ASN A 16 9.48 -16.86 -8.48
C ASN A 16 9.03 -15.39 -8.50
N SER A 17 8.10 -14.99 -9.39
CA SER A 17 7.54 -13.64 -9.35
C SER A 17 6.85 -13.41 -8.01
N VAL A 18 5.96 -14.30 -7.55
CA VAL A 18 5.22 -14.19 -6.28
C VAL A 18 6.16 -14.23 -5.07
N THR A 19 7.22 -15.03 -5.16
CA THR A 19 8.22 -15.15 -4.10
C THR A 19 9.14 -13.93 -4.05
N SER A 20 9.55 -13.36 -5.20
CA SER A 20 10.44 -12.18 -5.25
C SER A 20 9.76 -10.90 -4.75
N LYS A 21 8.43 -10.77 -4.91
CA LYS A 21 7.67 -9.61 -4.37
C LYS A 21 7.74 -9.58 -2.83
N ALA A 22 7.73 -10.76 -2.19
CA ALA A 22 7.80 -10.92 -0.74
C ALA A 22 9.17 -10.59 -0.15
N LEU A 23 10.23 -10.75 -0.94
CA LEU A 23 11.60 -10.63 -0.47
C LEU A 23 12.22 -9.26 -0.78
N ASN A 24 11.73 -8.52 -1.78
CA ASN A 24 12.46 -7.40 -2.37
C ASN A 24 11.86 -5.99 -2.16
N GLY A 25 10.80 -5.86 -1.36
CA GLY A 25 10.23 -4.55 -1.02
C GLY A 25 9.16 -4.01 -2.00
N ASP A 26 8.75 -4.76 -3.03
CA ASP A 26 7.66 -4.36 -3.93
C ASP A 26 6.29 -4.28 -3.23
N PHE A 27 6.05 -5.09 -2.19
CA PHE A 27 4.89 -4.90 -1.32
C PHE A 27 4.86 -3.50 -0.70
N THR A 28 6.00 -2.81 -0.56
CA THR A 28 6.03 -1.49 0.04
C THR A 28 5.44 -0.43 -0.88
N HIS A 29 5.69 -0.48 -2.19
CA HIS A 29 5.21 0.55 -3.09
C HIS A 29 3.70 0.46 -3.31
N GLU A 30 3.17 -0.75 -3.55
CA GLU A 30 1.73 -0.94 -3.67
C GLU A 30 0.99 -0.68 -2.35
N ALA A 31 1.54 -1.12 -1.21
CA ALA A 31 0.94 -0.85 0.09
C ALA A 31 0.95 0.65 0.43
N ILE A 32 2.06 1.35 0.18
CA ILE A 32 2.17 2.80 0.36
C ILE A 32 1.16 3.51 -0.54
N ARG A 33 1.09 3.12 -1.82
CA ARG A 33 0.12 3.70 -2.75
C ARG A 33 -1.31 3.52 -2.26
N LYS A 34 -1.64 2.33 -1.74
CA LYS A 34 -2.98 2.05 -1.18
C LYS A 34 -3.30 2.94 0.02
N VAL A 35 -2.42 3.01 1.03
CA VAL A 35 -2.67 3.85 2.23
C VAL A 35 -2.66 5.35 1.90
N MET A 36 -1.84 5.79 0.95
CA MET A 36 -1.81 7.18 0.49
C MET A 36 -3.08 7.57 -0.28
N THR A 37 -3.67 6.65 -1.03
CA THR A 37 -4.99 6.86 -1.66
C THR A 37 -6.07 7.00 -0.59
N LEU A 38 -6.11 6.09 0.39
CA LEU A 38 -7.07 6.15 1.48
C LEU A 38 -6.91 7.41 2.35
N ALA A 39 -5.67 7.86 2.58
CA ALA A 39 -5.40 9.13 3.26
C ALA A 39 -5.93 10.32 2.48
N LYS A 40 -5.76 10.34 1.15
CA LYS A 40 -6.35 11.36 0.27
C LYS A 40 -7.87 11.36 0.31
N GLU A 41 -8.50 10.19 0.24
CA GLU A 41 -9.96 10.04 0.37
C GLU A 41 -10.48 10.48 1.75
N SER A 42 -9.63 10.43 2.78
CA SER A 42 -9.95 10.87 4.13
C SER A 42 -9.69 12.37 4.36
N GLY A 43 -9.13 13.09 3.38
CA GLY A 43 -8.92 14.55 3.44
C GLY A 43 -7.46 15.02 3.44
N ALA A 44 -6.48 14.11 3.44
CA ALA A 44 -5.07 14.46 3.33
C ALA A 44 -4.70 14.67 1.86
N ALA A 45 -5.17 15.77 1.26
CA ALA A 45 -4.90 16.10 -0.13
C ALA A 45 -3.42 16.47 -0.34
N GLU A 46 -2.91 16.23 -1.55
CA GLU A 46 -1.53 16.56 -1.88
C GLU A 46 -1.26 18.07 -1.70
N GLY A 47 -0.30 18.41 -0.84
CA GLY A 47 0.03 19.79 -0.47
C GLY A 47 -0.50 20.26 0.88
N THR A 48 -1.27 19.43 1.61
CA THR A 48 -1.64 19.72 3.00
C THR A 48 -0.62 19.13 3.99
N ASP A 49 -0.59 19.67 5.21
CA ASP A 49 0.26 19.18 6.29
C ASP A 49 -0.03 17.70 6.61
N GLU A 50 -1.30 17.29 6.51
CA GLU A 50 -1.71 15.90 6.75
C GLU A 50 -1.13 14.95 5.71
N TYR A 51 -0.99 15.38 4.44
CA TYR A 51 -0.35 14.58 3.40
C TYR A 51 1.16 14.44 3.63
N PHE A 52 1.79 15.52 4.12
CA PHE A 52 3.19 15.48 4.53
C PHE A 52 3.41 14.55 5.74
N VAL A 53 2.52 14.58 6.72
CA VAL A 53 2.58 13.66 7.87
C VAL A 53 2.34 12.22 7.42
N ALA A 54 1.36 11.96 6.57
CA ALA A 54 1.06 10.64 6.01
C ALA A 54 2.26 10.04 5.26
N THR A 55 2.95 10.83 4.43
CA THR A 55 4.15 10.38 3.72
C THR A 55 5.29 9.99 4.65
N LYS A 56 5.41 10.61 5.83
CA LYS A 56 6.38 10.20 6.87
C LYS A 56 5.90 8.99 7.67
N LEU A 57 4.61 8.92 7.97
CA LEU A 57 4.01 7.87 8.79
C LEU A 57 4.06 6.51 8.09
N PHE A 58 3.76 6.47 6.79
CA PHE A 58 3.69 5.23 6.00
C PHE A 58 5.05 4.71 5.51
N VAL A 59 6.16 5.35 5.88
CA VAL A 59 7.49 4.77 5.69
C VAL A 59 7.62 3.48 6.50
N LYS A 60 7.01 3.41 7.68
CA LYS A 60 7.02 2.19 8.53
C LYS A 60 5.89 1.24 8.12
N ALA A 61 6.18 -0.07 8.11
CA ALA A 61 5.18 -1.09 7.76
C ALA A 61 4.08 -1.19 8.83
N GLU A 62 4.45 -1.16 10.11
CA GLU A 62 3.54 -1.25 11.26
C GLU A 62 2.45 -0.17 11.22
N ASN A 63 2.83 1.05 10.88
CA ASN A 63 1.90 2.17 10.74
C ASN A 63 0.91 1.98 9.58
N ARG A 64 1.31 1.28 8.51
CA ARG A 64 0.43 0.96 7.39
C ARG A 64 -0.61 -0.07 7.80
N GLU A 65 -0.20 -1.09 8.54
CA GLU A 65 -1.11 -2.12 9.05
C GLU A 65 -2.12 -1.54 10.06
N MET A 66 -1.65 -0.68 10.97
CA MET A 66 -2.51 0.05 11.89
C MET A 66 -3.49 0.97 11.15
N PHE A 67 -3.06 1.61 10.06
CA PHE A 67 -3.93 2.48 9.28
C PHE A 67 -5.01 1.72 8.49
N LEU A 68 -4.69 0.51 8.04
CA LEU A 68 -5.62 -0.38 7.35
C LEU A 68 -6.66 -1.01 8.28
N THR A 69 -6.44 -1.00 9.60
CA THR A 69 -7.42 -1.49 10.59
C THR A 69 -8.59 -0.52 10.77
N PHE A 70 -8.44 0.75 10.38
CA PHE A 70 -9.54 1.71 10.37
C PHE A 70 -10.42 1.51 9.13
N GLU A 71 -11.71 1.29 9.35
CA GLU A 71 -12.69 1.06 8.28
C GLU A 71 -13.30 2.37 7.75
N THR A 72 -13.38 3.41 8.59
CA THR A 72 -14.01 4.70 8.25
C THR A 72 -12.98 5.78 7.92
N ASN A 73 -13.31 6.66 6.98
CA ASN A 73 -12.47 7.81 6.62
C ASN A 73 -12.29 8.77 7.81
N GLU A 74 -13.34 8.94 8.61
CA GLU A 74 -13.31 9.73 9.84
C GLU A 74 -12.38 9.13 10.91
N GLY A 75 -12.28 7.80 10.99
CA GLY A 75 -11.35 7.12 11.89
C GLY A 75 -9.89 7.23 11.44
N ARG A 76 -9.64 7.39 10.14
CA ARG A 76 -8.29 7.45 9.54
C ARG A 76 -7.60 8.80 9.68
N LEU A 77 -8.34 9.90 9.52
CA LEU A 77 -7.78 11.25 9.57
C LEU A 77 -8.34 12.11 10.69
N GLY A 78 -9.28 11.57 11.47
CA GLY A 78 -10.16 12.38 12.31
C GLY A 78 -11.16 13.10 11.41
N SER A 79 -12.44 13.03 11.76
CA SER A 79 -13.42 13.94 11.17
C SER A 79 -12.89 15.36 11.37
N ARG A 80 -12.53 16.03 10.27
CA ARG A 80 -12.47 17.47 10.28
C ARG A 80 -13.89 17.89 10.59
N GLY A 81 -14.15 18.15 11.87
CA GLY A 81 -15.43 18.60 12.35
C GLY A 81 -15.91 19.67 11.39
N THR A 82 -17.13 19.50 10.92
CA THR A 82 -17.95 20.57 10.40
C THR A 82 -18.07 21.62 11.52
N MET A 83 -17.01 22.40 11.74
CA MET A 83 -17.14 23.63 12.46
C MET A 83 -17.61 24.66 11.45
N LYS A 84 -18.95 24.82 11.49
CA LYS A 84 -19.79 25.89 10.95
C LYS A 84 -20.48 25.64 9.61
#